data_AF-A0A352AKP2-F1
#
_entry.id   AF-A0A352AKP2-F1
#
_cell.length_a   1.000
_cell.length_b   1.000
_cell.length_c   1.000
_cell.angle_alpha   90.00
_cell.angle_beta   90.00
_cell.angle_gamma   90.00
#
_symmetry.space_group_name_H-M   'P 1'
#
loop_
_entity.id
_entity.type
_entity.pdbx_description
1 polymer ?
#
loop_
_entity_poly.entity_id
_entity_poly.type
_entity_poly.pdbx_seq_one_letter_code
_entity_poly.pdbx_strand_id
1 'polypeptide(L)'
;MYDGALYVIDGQTKAVEAGEVLSFDWNFLTNESTPNFYNDFGFVGFVFISDGNLSKLADTSSGFTRFGGSYAVETGYGTFTHEFTQSGSYTVAIGVMDVQDAGVDSALLLDNFQLTLPLS
;
A
#
# COMPACT_ATOMS: atom_id res chain seq x y z
N MET A 1 19.41 13.05 -5.97
CA MET A 1 18.01 13.52 -5.88
C MET A 1 17.19 12.26 -5.76
N TYR A 2 16.43 12.09 -4.67
CA TYR A 2 15.45 11.01 -4.59
C TYR A 2 14.31 11.43 -5.49
N ASP A 3 14.21 10.83 -6.68
CA ASP A 3 13.00 10.91 -7.48
C ASP A 3 12.05 9.83 -6.96
N GLY A 4 11.56 10.05 -5.74
CA GLY A 4 10.53 9.21 -5.14
C GLY A 4 9.19 9.77 -5.54
N ALA A 5 8.65 9.33 -6.67
CA ALA A 5 7.31 9.69 -7.06
C ALA A 5 6.34 8.98 -6.08
N LEU A 6 5.86 9.74 -5.09
CA LEU A 6 4.80 9.31 -4.20
C LEU A 6 3.49 9.28 -5.00
N TYR A 7 3.12 8.13 -5.53
CA TYR A 7 1.80 7.93 -6.12
C TYR A 7 0.81 7.60 -5.00
N VAL A 8 0.15 8.63 -4.44
CA VAL A 8 -1.04 8.42 -3.60
C VAL A 8 -2.18 8.04 -4.54
N ILE A 9 -2.54 6.75 -4.57
CA ILE A 9 -3.58 6.24 -5.47
C ILE A 9 -4.96 6.63 -4.95
N ASP A 10 -5.10 6.79 -3.63
CA ASP A 10 -6.31 7.33 -3.02
C ASP A 10 -5.98 8.03 -1.69
N GLY A 11 -6.41 9.28 -1.57
CA GLY A 11 -6.26 10.11 -0.36
C GLY A 11 -7.63 10.54 0.10
N GLN A 12 -8.42 9.63 0.67
CA GLN A 12 -9.74 9.95 1.21
C GLN A 12 -9.64 10.27 2.69
N THR A 13 -10.22 11.42 3.06
CA THR A 13 -10.52 11.70 4.47
C THR A 13 -11.86 11.07 4.81
N LYS A 14 -11.86 10.20 5.82
CA LYS A 14 -13.08 9.53 6.30
C LYS A 14 -13.22 9.74 7.80
N ALA A 15 -14.44 10.08 8.23
CA ALA A 15 -14.82 9.98 9.63
C ALA A 15 -15.05 8.51 9.99
N VAL A 16 -14.36 8.05 11.03
CA VAL A 16 -14.45 6.69 11.56
C VAL A 16 -14.75 6.73 13.05
N GLU A 17 -15.35 5.66 13.54
CA GLU A 17 -15.58 5.42 14.96
C GLU A 17 -14.56 4.45 15.53
N ALA A 18 -14.25 4.61 16.82
CA ALA A 18 -13.41 3.65 17.55
C ALA A 18 -14.02 2.24 17.47
N GLY A 19 -13.20 1.27 17.08
CA GLY A 19 -13.57 -0.12 16.83
C GLY A 19 -13.80 -0.45 15.35
N GLU A 20 -14.04 0.53 14.48
CA GLU A 20 -14.16 0.23 13.05
C GLU A 20 -12.85 -0.35 12.48
N VAL A 21 -12.99 -1.28 11.54
CA VAL A 21 -11.89 -1.96 10.88
C VAL A 21 -11.92 -1.61 9.39
N LEU A 22 -10.83 -1.02 8.91
CA LEU A 22 -10.53 -0.92 7.48
C LEU A 22 -9.88 -2.22 7.02
N SER A 23 -10.36 -2.79 5.92
CA SER A 23 -9.69 -3.87 5.20
C SER A 23 -9.74 -3.67 3.69
N PHE A 24 -8.74 -4.22 3.01
CA PHE A 24 -8.69 -4.31 1.54
C PHE A 24 -7.68 -5.38 1.13
N ASP A 25 -7.87 -5.88 -0.09
CA ASP A 25 -6.94 -6.80 -0.73
C ASP A 25 -5.94 -6.01 -1.58
N TRP A 26 -4.69 -6.46 -1.59
CA TRP A 26 -3.60 -5.79 -2.28
C TRP A 26 -2.66 -6.79 -2.98
N ASN A 27 -1.99 -6.34 -4.03
CA ASN A 27 -0.95 -7.12 -4.70
C ASN A 27 0.12 -6.19 -5.30
N PHE A 28 1.38 -6.41 -4.94
CA PHE A 28 2.50 -5.61 -5.43
C PHE A 28 3.06 -6.21 -6.71
N LEU A 29 3.06 -5.40 -7.77
CA LEU A 29 3.55 -5.75 -9.10
C LEU A 29 4.82 -4.98 -9.38
N THR A 30 5.78 -5.60 -10.06
CA THR A 30 6.97 -4.87 -10.50
C THR A 30 7.57 -5.46 -11.77
N ASN A 31 8.23 -4.60 -12.54
CA ASN A 31 9.12 -4.97 -13.64
C ASN A 31 10.61 -4.98 -13.20
N GLU A 32 10.88 -4.69 -11.93
CA GLU A 32 12.20 -4.69 -11.35
C GLU A 32 12.86 -6.07 -11.32
N SER A 33 14.19 -6.10 -11.36
CA SER A 33 14.93 -7.33 -11.04
C SER A 33 14.77 -7.62 -9.55
N THR A 34 14.23 -8.77 -9.18
CA THR A 34 13.97 -9.10 -7.76
C THR A 34 14.97 -10.15 -7.25
N PRO A 35 15.79 -9.85 -6.21
CA PRO A 35 15.86 -8.59 -5.46
C PRO A 35 16.63 -7.47 -6.19
N ASN A 36 16.26 -6.20 -5.93
CA ASN A 36 16.96 -5.02 -6.44
C ASN A 36 17.66 -4.23 -5.31
N PHE A 37 18.78 -3.57 -5.64
CA PHE A 37 19.40 -2.54 -4.82
C PHE A 37 18.60 -1.22 -4.84
N TYR A 38 17.86 -0.95 -5.92
CA TYR A 38 16.86 0.12 -6.03
C TYR A 38 15.51 -0.42 -5.55
N ASN A 39 15.32 -0.37 -4.22
CA ASN A 39 14.23 -1.10 -3.58
C ASN A 39 12.92 -0.31 -3.62
N ASP A 40 12.20 -0.42 -4.73
CA ASP A 40 10.81 0.01 -4.82
C ASP A 40 9.94 -0.72 -3.80
N PHE A 41 8.95 -0.02 -3.24
CA PHE A 41 8.07 -0.61 -2.25
C PHE A 41 6.63 -0.08 -2.29
N GLY A 42 5.68 -0.99 -2.09
CA GLY A 42 4.30 -0.68 -1.78
C GLY A 42 4.13 -0.40 -0.29
N PHE A 43 3.38 0.64 0.06
CA PHE A 43 3.13 1.03 1.44
C PHE A 43 1.67 1.45 1.66
N VAL A 44 1.27 1.40 2.93
CA VAL A 44 0.01 1.94 3.45
C VAL A 44 0.35 2.86 4.60
N GLY A 45 -0.04 4.12 4.49
CA GLY A 45 0.06 5.13 5.52
C GLY A 45 -1.30 5.48 6.11
N PHE A 46 -1.33 5.68 7.42
CA PHE A 46 -2.44 6.33 8.11
C PHE A 46 -1.96 7.68 8.60
N VAL A 47 -2.55 8.75 8.06
CA VAL A 47 -2.33 10.10 8.56
C VAL A 47 -3.53 10.45 9.43
N PHE A 48 -3.36 10.31 10.73
CA PHE A 48 -4.17 11.07 11.69
C PHE A 48 -3.68 12.52 11.64
N ILE A 49 -4.57 13.50 11.84
CA ILE A 49 -4.23 14.94 11.70
C ILE A 49 -3.04 15.37 12.59
N SER A 50 -2.57 14.55 13.53
CA SER A 50 -1.39 14.81 14.37
C SER A 50 -0.23 13.80 14.34
N ASP A 51 -0.40 12.52 13.97
CA ASP A 51 0.63 11.48 14.15
C ASP A 51 0.62 10.46 13.00
N GLY A 52 1.38 10.71 11.94
CA GLY A 52 1.46 9.81 10.79
C GLY A 52 2.24 8.53 11.09
N ASN A 53 1.66 7.36 10.79
CA ASN A 53 2.36 6.08 10.79
C ASN A 53 2.29 5.43 9.40
N LEU A 54 3.44 4.98 8.88
CA LEU A 54 3.53 4.23 7.62
C LEU A 54 3.79 2.74 7.92
N SER A 55 2.97 1.88 7.35
CA SER A 55 3.14 0.42 7.32
C SER A 55 3.55 -0.02 5.91
N LYS A 56 4.63 -0.79 5.79
CA LYS A 56 5.07 -1.35 4.51
C LYS A 56 4.22 -2.58 4.16
N LEU A 57 3.77 -2.68 2.91
CA LEU A 57 3.06 -3.88 2.41
C LEU A 57 4.05 -4.90 1.85
N ALA A 58 4.83 -4.47 0.85
CA ALA A 58 5.83 -5.30 0.17
C ALA A 58 6.90 -4.41 -0.47
N ASP A 59 8.02 -5.02 -0.84
CA ASP A 59 9.09 -4.37 -1.61
C ASP A 59 9.77 -5.35 -2.58
N THR A 60 10.72 -4.88 -3.39
CA THR A 60 11.43 -5.72 -4.38
C THR A 60 12.24 -6.87 -3.78
N SER A 61 12.42 -6.94 -2.46
CA SER A 61 13.04 -8.06 -1.74
C SER A 61 12.04 -9.13 -1.26
N SER A 62 10.76 -8.96 -1.57
CA SER A 62 9.69 -9.93 -1.26
C SER A 62 9.81 -11.23 -2.07
N GLY A 63 8.94 -12.20 -1.79
CA GLY A 63 8.79 -13.37 -2.64
C GLY A 63 7.93 -13.05 -3.87
N PHE A 64 8.39 -13.44 -5.06
CA PHE A 64 7.74 -13.12 -6.33
C PHE A 64 7.40 -14.36 -7.15
N THR A 65 6.31 -14.25 -7.91
CA THR A 65 5.93 -15.20 -8.96
C THR A 65 5.66 -14.45 -10.26
N ARG A 66 5.64 -15.16 -11.39
CA ARG A 66 5.44 -14.53 -12.70
C ARG A 66 4.02 -13.97 -12.81
N PHE A 67 3.91 -12.69 -13.14
CA PHE A 67 2.66 -12.04 -13.48
C PHE A 67 2.45 -12.02 -15.00
N GLY A 68 1.19 -11.97 -15.43
CA GLY A 68 0.82 -11.84 -16.84
C GLY A 68 0.41 -10.41 -17.18
N GLY A 69 0.86 -9.88 -18.32
CA GLY A 69 0.47 -8.55 -18.80
C GLY A 69 1.64 -7.56 -18.83
N SER A 70 1.40 -6.32 -18.40
CA SER A 70 2.37 -5.22 -18.45
C SER A 70 3.42 -5.24 -17.32
N TYR A 71 3.26 -6.12 -16.32
CA TYR A 71 4.22 -6.33 -15.23
C TYR A 71 4.78 -7.75 -15.27
N ALA A 72 6.05 -7.92 -14.94
CA ALA A 72 6.77 -9.18 -15.06
C ALA A 72 6.48 -10.12 -13.88
N VAL A 73 6.42 -9.58 -12.66
CA VAL A 73 6.27 -10.36 -11.43
C VAL A 73 5.31 -9.71 -10.44
N GLU A 74 4.76 -10.54 -9.55
CA GLU A 74 3.84 -10.16 -8.48
C GLU A 74 4.20 -10.86 -7.16
N THR A 75 3.81 -10.26 -6.04
CA THR A 75 3.88 -10.90 -4.72
C THR A 75 2.77 -11.94 -4.50
N GLY A 76 1.72 -11.88 -5.32
CA GLY A 76 0.43 -12.50 -5.03
C GLY A 76 -0.40 -11.63 -4.09
N TYR A 77 -1.68 -11.98 -3.94
CA TYR A 77 -2.64 -11.21 -3.14
C TYR A 77 -2.39 -11.38 -1.64
N GLY A 78 -2.36 -10.25 -0.93
CA GLY A 78 -2.45 -10.17 0.52
C GLY A 78 -3.67 -9.36 0.94
N THR A 79 -4.04 -9.45 2.22
CA THR A 79 -5.10 -8.63 2.82
C THR A 79 -4.47 -7.73 3.88
N PHE A 80 -4.79 -6.44 3.82
CA PHE A 80 -4.41 -5.48 4.85
C PHE A 80 -5.61 -5.25 5.78
N THR A 81 -5.35 -5.09 7.09
CA THR A 81 -6.37 -4.75 8.09
C THR A 81 -5.86 -3.71 9.09
N HIS A 82 -6.69 -2.73 9.44
CA HIS A 82 -6.42 -1.75 10.49
C HIS A 82 -7.67 -1.47 11.32
N GLU A 83 -7.56 -1.64 12.64
CA GLU A 83 -8.59 -1.24 13.61
C GLU A 83 -8.32 0.20 14.08
N PHE A 84 -9.31 1.07 13.91
CA PHE A 84 -9.26 2.43 14.44
C PHE A 84 -9.56 2.38 15.94
N THR A 85 -8.57 2.65 16.80
CA THR A 85 -8.77 2.64 18.26
C THR A 85 -9.35 3.95 18.81
N GLN A 86 -9.45 4.99 17.98
CA GLN A 86 -9.97 6.31 18.33
C GLN A 86 -10.90 6.81 17.23
N SER A 87 -12.05 7.37 17.60
CA SER A 87 -12.95 8.04 16.65
C SER A 87 -12.29 9.32 16.14
N GLY A 88 -12.49 9.65 14.87
CA GLY A 88 -11.92 10.85 14.28
C GLY A 88 -11.95 10.88 12.76
N SER A 89 -11.35 11.92 12.19
CA SER A 89 -11.12 12.00 10.74
C SER A 89 -9.72 11.50 10.42
N TYR A 90 -9.64 10.45 9.60
CA TYR A 90 -8.39 9.87 9.14
C TYR A 90 -8.24 10.08 7.65
N THR A 91 -7.02 10.45 7.23
CA THR A 91 -6.62 10.33 5.83
C THR A 91 -5.85 9.03 5.68
N VAL A 92 -6.41 8.12 4.88
CA VAL A 92 -5.70 6.89 4.49
C VAL A 92 -4.92 7.20 3.22
N ALA A 93 -3.62 6.89 3.22
CA ALA A 93 -2.75 7.06 2.06
C ALA A 93 -2.23 5.68 1.65
N ILE A 94 -2.45 5.29 0.42
CA ILE A 94 -1.94 4.01 -0.12
C ILE A 94 -1.17 4.34 -1.39
N GLY A 95 0.01 3.74 -1.55
CA GLY A 95 0.84 4.04 -2.70
C GLY A 95 2.02 3.12 -2.92
N VAL A 96 2.74 3.42 -3.98
CA VAL A 96 4.02 2.82 -4.34
C VAL A 96 5.06 3.94 -4.36
N MET A 97 6.23 3.63 -3.81
CA MET A 97 7.40 4.48 -3.92
C MET A 97 8.37 3.82 -4.89
N ASP A 98 8.69 4.54 -5.96
CA ASP A 98 9.79 4.26 -6.88
C ASP A 98 11.09 4.86 -6.28
N VAL A 99 12.17 4.08 -6.20
CA VAL A 99 13.41 4.48 -5.53
C VAL A 99 14.59 4.50 -6.50
N GLN A 100 14.94 5.71 -6.95
CA GLN A 100 16.21 6.06 -7.62
C GLN A 100 16.44 5.51 -9.04
N ASP A 101 15.50 4.78 -9.66
CA ASP A 101 15.59 4.34 -11.06
C ASP A 101 14.20 4.42 -11.73
N ALA A 102 14.08 5.19 -12.81
CA ALA A 102 12.83 5.32 -13.59
C ALA A 102 12.79 4.37 -14.81
N GLY A 103 13.69 3.39 -14.87
CA GLY A 103 13.86 2.49 -16.01
C GLY A 103 12.77 1.43 -16.13
N VAL A 104 12.18 1.01 -15.02
CA VAL A 104 11.09 0.04 -14.96
C VAL A 104 10.13 0.42 -13.83
N ASP A 105 8.84 0.10 -14.00
CA ASP A 105 7.80 0.56 -13.08
C ASP A 105 7.38 -0.52 -12.06
N SER A 106 6.95 -0.04 -10.90
CA SER A 106 6.23 -0.81 -9.88
C SER A 106 4.79 -0.31 -9.72
N ALA A 107 3.88 -1.19 -9.28
CA ALA A 107 2.47 -0.86 -9.09
C ALA A 107 1.83 -1.64 -7.93
N LEU A 108 0.68 -1.16 -7.49
CA LEU A 108 -0.15 -1.81 -6.48
C LEU A 108 -1.56 -1.98 -7.04
N LEU A 109 -2.03 -3.23 -7.08
CA LEU A 109 -3.45 -3.52 -7.27
C LEU A 109 -4.13 -3.43 -5.91
N LEU A 110 -5.31 -2.81 -5.88
CA LEU A 110 -6.13 -2.62 -4.68
C LEU A 110 -7.57 -3.01 -5.01
N ASP A 111 -8.19 -3.83 -4.17
CA ASP A 111 -9.58 -4.27 -4.34
C ASP A 111 -10.25 -4.51 -2.97
N ASN A 112 -11.56 -4.70 -2.98
CA ASN A 112 -12.34 -5.16 -1.83
C ASN A 112 -12.20 -4.26 -0.58
N PHE A 113 -12.25 -2.94 -0.77
CA PHE A 113 -12.25 -1.98 0.33
C PHE A 113 -13.51 -2.10 1.18
N GLN A 114 -13.31 -2.31 2.49
CA GLN A 114 -14.40 -2.39 3.45
C GLN A 114 -14.07 -1.61 4.71
N LEU A 115 -15.07 -0.91 5.24
CA LEU A 115 -15.06 -0.33 6.57
C LEU A 115 -16.22 -0.96 7.35
N THR A 116 -15.90 -1.73 8.39
CA THR A 116 -16.88 -2.52 9.14
C THR A 116 -16.70 -2.36 10.64
N LEU A 117 -17.79 -2.44 11.40
CA LEU A 117 -17.72 -2.65 12.84
C LEU A 117 -17.34 -4.12 13.13
N PRO A 118 -16.64 -4.43 14.24
CA PRO A 118 -16.46 -5.79 14.70
C PRO A 118 -17.86 -6.36 15.00
N LEU A 119 -18.14 -7.57 14.53
CA LEU A 119 -19.39 -8.25 14.88
C LEU A 119 -19.45 -8.37 16.42
N SER A 120 -20.47 -7.74 17.02
CA SER A 120 -20.79 -7.82 18.45
C SER A 120 -21.36 -9.18 18.84
#